data_AF-C1LI76-F1
#
_entry.id   AF-C1LI76-F1
#
_cell.length_a   1.000
_cell.length_b   1.000
_cell.length_c   1.000
_cell.angle_alpha   90.00
_cell.angle_beta   90.00
_cell.angle_gamma   90.00
#
_symmetry.space_group_name_H-M   'P 1'
#
loop_
_entity.id
_entity.type
_entity.pdbx_description
1 polymer ?
#
loop_
_entity_poly.entity_id
_entity_poly.type
_entity_poly.pdbx_seq_one_letter_code
_entity_poly.pdbx_strand_id
1 'polypeptide(L)' 'MISESEKKALLDQLKNKWQQRYRQYQSLSVMIDTPPKISHKLWLEKEMEDIEKDINLLEGFDYIYVAN' A
#
# COMPACT_ATOMS: atom_id res chain seq x y z
N MET A 1 -19.07 7.39 12.79
CA MET A 1 -19.00 8.07 11.48
C MET A 1 -17.58 8.59 11.34
N ILE A 2 -16.79 8.02 10.44
CA ILE A 2 -15.49 8.61 10.09
C ILE A 2 -15.81 9.87 9.30
N SER A 3 -15.36 11.04 9.80
CA SER A 3 -15.52 12.30 9.06
C SER A 3 -14.64 12.27 7.81
N GLU A 4 -15.02 12.99 6.75
CA GLU A 4 -14.21 13.09 5.53
C GLU A 4 -12.74 13.46 5.80
N SER A 5 -12.49 14.24 6.85
CA SER A 5 -11.15 14.62 7.32
C SER A 5 -10.32 13.42 7.78
N GLU A 6 -10.91 12.50 8.55
CA GLU A 6 -10.25 11.28 9.01
C GLU A 6 -10.06 10.28 7.86
N LYS A 7 -11.05 10.19 6.96
CA LYS A 7 -10.93 9.40 5.72
C LYS A 7 -9.76 9.88 4.88
N LYS A 8 -9.60 11.20 4.71
CA LYS A 8 -8.45 11.82 4.05
C LYS A 8 -7.14 11.54 4.77
N ALA A 9 -7.10 11.65 6.10
CA ALA A 9 -5.89 11.35 6.87
C ALA A 9 -5.45 9.89 6.72
N LEU A 10 -6.39 8.94 6.73
CA LEU A 10 -6.14 7.52 6.47
C LEU A 10 -5.62 7.28 5.05
N LEU A 11 -6.27 7.88 4.04
CA LEU A 11 -5.81 7.82 2.65
C LEU A 11 -4.39 8.38 2.47
N ASP A 12 -4.08 9.49 3.13
CA ASP A 12 -2.75 10.10 3.09
C ASP A 12 -1.70 9.18 3.72
N GLN A 13 -2.02 8.57 4.86
CA GLN A 13 -1.17 7.57 5.51
C GLN A 13 -0.95 6.33 4.65
N LEU A 14 -2.00 5.81 3.99
CA LEU A 14 -1.91 4.68 3.06
C LEU A 14 -1.02 5.02 1.85
N LYS A 15 -1.21 6.19 1.24
CA LYS A 15 -0.35 6.67 0.14
C LYS A 15 1.10 6.85 0.57
N ASN A 16 1.33 7.34 1.80
CA ASN A 16 2.68 7.48 2.34
C ASN A 16 3.35 6.10 2.55
N LYS A 17 2.62 5.12 3.08
CA LYS A 17 3.08 3.72 3.18
C LYS A 17 3.41 3.15 1.81
N TRP A 18 2.54 3.34 0.81
CA TRP A 18 2.76 2.90 -0.56
C TRP A 18 4.04 3.51 -1.15
N GLN A 19 4.26 4.83 -1.00
CA GLN A 19 5.48 5.49 -1.47
C GLN A 19 6.75 4.94 -0.82
N GLN A 20 6.74 4.66 0.48
CA GLN A 20 7.89 4.07 1.16
C GLN A 20 8.21 2.67 0.61
N ARG A 21 7.20 1.84 0.38
CA ARG A 21 7.37 0.50 -0.20
C ARG A 21 7.79 0.56 -1.67
N TYR A 22 7.24 1.49 -2.44
CA TYR A 22 7.67 1.74 -3.82
C TYR A 22 9.14 2.15 -3.90
N ARG A 23 9.61 3.00 -2.98
CA ARG A 23 11.03 3.41 -2.92
C ARG A 23 11.95 2.23 -2.65
N GLN A 24 11.54 1.33 -1.75
CA GLN A 24 12.28 0.09 -1.47
C GLN A 24 12.29 -0.83 -2.70
N TYR A 25 11.15 -0.97 -3.37
CA TYR A 25 11.04 -1.72 -4.63
C TYR A 25 11.92 -1.15 -5.74
N GLN A 26 11.94 0.17 -5.91
CA GLN A 26 12.76 0.86 -6.89
C GLN A 26 14.27 0.65 -6.63
N SER A 27 14.67 0.63 -5.36
CA SER A 27 16.04 0.33 -4.95
C SER A 27 16.45 -1.13 -5.24
N LEU A 28 15.50 -2.07 -5.16
CA LEU A 28 15.73 -3.49 -5.43
C LEU A 28 15.90 -3.84 -6.91
N SER A 29 15.30 -3.05 -7.81
CA SER A 29 15.34 -3.27 -9.27
C SER A 29 16.75 -3.34 -9.85
N VAL A 30 17.73 -2.70 -9.19
CA VAL A 30 19.13 -2.66 -9.66
C VAL A 30 19.87 -4.00 -9.48
N MET A 31 19.35 -4.95 -8.69
CA MET A 31 20.06 -6.21 -8.40
C MET A 31 19.14 -7.44 -8.28
N ILE A 32 18.19 -7.69 -9.19
CA ILE A 32 17.30 -8.86 -9.11
C ILE A 32 17.89 -10.08 -9.84
N ASP A 33 19.09 -10.52 -9.46
CA ASP A 33 19.77 -11.70 -10.08
C ASP A 33 19.73 -12.97 -9.22
N THR A 34 19.04 -12.95 -8.07
CA THR A 34 19.06 -14.06 -7.10
C THR A 34 17.64 -14.43 -6.62
N PRO A 35 17.31 -15.73 -6.47
CA PRO A 35 15.99 -16.20 -6.04
C PRO A 35 15.43 -15.53 -4.78
N PRO A 36 16.19 -15.29 -3.69
CA PRO A 36 15.67 -14.56 -2.53
C PRO A 36 15.25 -13.11 -2.85
N LYS A 37 15.91 -12.46 -3.82
CA LYS A 37 15.56 -11.09 -4.24
C LYS A 37 14.30 -11.06 -5.11
N ILE A 38 14.05 -12.11 -5.90
CA ILE A 38 12.80 -12.30 -6.64
C ILE A 38 11.63 -12.50 -5.66
N SER A 39 11.79 -13.32 -4.63
CA SER A 39 10.77 -13.50 -3.60
C SER A 39 10.49 -12.19 -2.84
N HIS A 40 11.52 -11.39 -2.58
CA HIS A 40 11.36 -10.09 -1.94
C HIS A 40 10.63 -9.08 -2.83
N LYS A 41 10.91 -9.08 -4.15
CA LYS A 41 10.17 -8.32 -5.16
C LYS A 41 8.68 -8.69 -5.17
N LEU A 42 8.37 -9.98 -5.25
CA LEU A 42 6.99 -10.50 -5.24
C LEU A 42 6.25 -10.14 -3.96
N TRP A 43 6.93 -10.18 -2.81
CA TRP A 43 6.35 -9.76 -1.54
C TRP A 43 6.01 -8.26 -1.53
N LEU A 44 6.90 -7.42 -2.05
CA LEU A 44 6.64 -5.98 -2.18
C LEU A 44 5.52 -5.68 -3.17
N GLU A 45 5.45 -6.37 -4.31
CA GLU A 45 4.35 -6.22 -5.28
C GLU A 45 3.01 -6.60 -4.64
N LYS A 46 2.97 -7.69 -3.87
CA LYS A 46 1.76 -8.11 -3.15
C LYS A 46 1.34 -7.09 -2.09
N GLU A 47 2.29 -6.59 -1.30
CA GLU A 47 2.00 -5.59 -0.27
C GLU A 47 1.51 -4.26 -0.87
N MET A 48 2.02 -3.89 -2.04
CA MET A 48 1.56 -2.72 -2.80
C MET A 48 0.16 -2.93 -3.37
N GLU A 49 -0.14 -4.12 -3.91
CA GLU A 49 -1.47 -4.49 -4.39
C GLU A 49 -2.51 -4.48 -3.25
N ASP A 50 -2.14 -4.95 -2.05
CA ASP A 50 -3.00 -4.89 -0.88
C ASP A 50 -3.28 -3.43 -0.47
N ILE A 51 -2.28 -2.54 -0.48
CA ILE A 51 -2.48 -1.11 -0.20
C ILE A 51 -3.38 -0.45 -1.26
N GLU A 52 -3.23 -0.79 -2.54
CA GLU A 52 -4.10 -0.29 -3.60
C GLU A 52 -5.54 -0.79 -3.45
N LYS A 53 -5.74 -2.05 -3.04
CA LYS A 53 -7.06 -2.58 -2.70
C LYS A 53 -7.66 -1.87 -1.50
N ASP A 54 -6.89 -1.62 -0.44
CA ASP A 54 -7.35 -0.85 0.71
C ASP A 54 -7.75 0.57 0.33
N ILE A 55 -6.95 1.26 -0.50
CA ILE A 55 -7.28 2.59 -1.03
C ILE A 55 -8.57 2.54 -1.86
N ASN A 56 -8.72 1.55 -2.73
CA ASN A 56 -9.90 1.40 -3.58
C ASN A 56 -11.15 1.07 -2.75
N LEU A 57 -11.02 0.23 -1.73
CA LEU A 57 -12.08 -0.01 -0.74
C LEU A 57 -12.43 1.26 0.02
N LEU A 58 -11.42 2.05 0.41
CA LEU A 58 -11.63 3.33 1.07
C LEU A 58 -12.29 4.37 0.16
N GLU A 59 -11.95 4.47 -1.12
CA GLU A 59 -12.56 5.41 -2.04
C GLU A 59 -13.95 4.95 -2.51
N GLY A 60 -14.13 3.64 -2.74
CA GLY A 60 -15.36 3.04 -3.25
C GLY A 60 -16.46 2.83 -2.21
N PHE A 61 -16.11 2.62 -0.94
CA PHE A 61 -17.08 2.61 0.15
C PHE A 61 -17.14 4.00 0.79
N ASP A 62 -18.27 4.68 0.62
CA ASP A 62 -18.57 5.95 1.30
C ASP A 62 -18.55 5.77 2.84
N TYR A 63 -18.79 4.54 3.32
CA TYR A 63 -18.75 4.12 4.72
C TYR A 63 -17.87 2.86 4.90
N ILE A 64 -16.58 3.02 5.20
CA ILE A 64 -15.76 1.88 5.67
C ILE A 64 -15.92 1.79 7.18
N TYR A 65 -16.55 0.73 7.66
CA TYR A 65 -16.59 0.38 9.06
C TYR A 65 -15.29 -0.35 9.39
N VAL A 66 -14.27 0.38 9.87
CA VAL A 66 -13.09 -0.25 10.46
C VAL A 66 -13.51 -0.75 11.85
N ALA A 67 -13.84 -2.03 11.95
CA ALA A 67 -14.01 -2.69 13.24
C ALA A 67 -12.63 -2.81 13.90
N ASN A 68 -12.46 -2.08 15.00
CA ASN A 68 -11.28 -2.11 15.86
C ASN A 68 -11.27 -3.38 16.73
#